data_AF-A0A2W1BIA1-F1
#
_entry.id   AF-A0A2W1BIA1-F1
#
_cell.length_a   1.000
_cell.length_b   1.000
_cell.length_c   1.000
_cell.angle_alpha   90.00
_cell.angle_beta   90.00
_cell.angle_gamma   90.00
#
_symmetry.space_group_name_H-M   'P 1'
#
loop_
_entity.id
_entity.type
_entity.pdbx_description
1 polymer ?
#
loop_
_entity_poly.entity_id
_entity_poly.type
_entity_poly.pdbx_seq_one_letter_code
_entity_poly.pdbx_strand_id
1 'polypeptide(L)'
;MLQSLYRIWKKPAKSEEQDPKKALKRKLQILLNAVDKGVIEDVKDVIEWFEHDLLRNKQLLADLYTLENERNGNERNGNERNGNECITEHDVIIKACEAKQKNILYYLLKETHFLDYLVDPSVSETEVHNQRKKAIELALRRDAFCMVEMLYDHWCGNLFWIGHDILKLEALEKLLKDAKQTAEKNKHNQQMWINYHCLTEFNTFQIELHKKLSEESRENPPKDNTPKATSLAGVLDIYNQYNKKDIRLPHDCKNIELKMQQNFEDQSSIYFKAKFNVMYEVYFRKIDFNVSLLILENLFYLRR
;
A
#
# COMPACT_ATOMS: atom_id res chain seq x y z
N MET A 1 -30.01 -41.38 -45.14
CA MET A 1 -30.57 -40.05 -45.44
C MET A 1 -30.46 -39.19 -44.20
N LEU A 2 -29.35 -38.47 -44.10
CA LEU A 2 -28.97 -37.62 -42.96
C LEU A 2 -29.30 -36.17 -43.32
N GLN A 3 -30.13 -35.51 -42.54
CA GLN A 3 -30.32 -34.06 -42.61
C GLN A 3 -29.85 -33.41 -41.30
N SER A 4 -29.01 -32.38 -41.48
CA SER A 4 -29.02 -31.15 -40.68
C SER A 4 -28.47 -31.17 -39.25
N LEU A 5 -27.14 -31.31 -39.11
CA LEU A 5 -26.37 -30.72 -37.99
C LEU A 5 -25.00 -30.23 -38.49
N TYR A 6 -24.98 -29.26 -39.41
CA TYR A 6 -23.78 -28.46 -39.65
C TYR A 6 -23.68 -27.41 -38.54
N ARG A 7 -23.01 -27.77 -37.44
CA ARG A 7 -22.45 -26.80 -36.49
C ARG A 7 -21.49 -25.90 -37.25
N ILE A 8 -21.90 -24.66 -37.48
CA ILE A 8 -21.01 -23.57 -37.89
C ILE A 8 -20.07 -23.30 -36.71
N TRP A 9 -18.94 -24.01 -36.69
CA TRP A 9 -17.74 -23.52 -36.03
C TRP A 9 -17.25 -22.34 -36.87
N LYS A 10 -17.72 -21.13 -36.55
CA LYS A 10 -17.00 -19.91 -36.93
C LYS A 10 -15.65 -19.97 -36.19
N LYS A 11 -14.62 -20.50 -36.87
CA LYS A 11 -13.23 -20.21 -36.52
C LYS A 11 -13.11 -18.68 -36.44
N PRO A 12 -12.58 -18.09 -35.36
CA PRO A 12 -12.24 -16.68 -35.41
C PRO A 12 -11.23 -16.44 -36.54
N ALA A 13 -11.39 -15.32 -37.22
CA ALA A 13 -10.59 -14.94 -38.38
C ALA A 13 -9.12 -14.82 -37.99
N LYS A 14 -8.24 -15.48 -38.77
CA LYS A 14 -6.77 -15.52 -38.64
C LYS A 14 -6.05 -14.16 -38.77
N SER A 15 -6.77 -13.03 -38.78
CA SER A 15 -6.19 -11.69 -39.00
C SER A 15 -5.98 -10.87 -37.73
N GLU A 16 -6.58 -11.26 -36.59
CA GLU A 16 -6.40 -10.54 -35.31
C GLU A 16 -5.16 -11.02 -34.51
N GLU A 17 -4.54 -12.13 -34.93
CA GLU A 17 -3.32 -12.70 -34.33
C GLU A 17 -2.03 -11.97 -34.74
N GLN A 18 -2.08 -10.95 -35.61
CA GLN A 18 -0.88 -10.33 -36.20
C GLN A 18 -0.39 -9.04 -35.53
N ASP A 19 -1.20 -8.35 -34.72
CA ASP A 19 -0.74 -7.13 -34.02
C ASP A 19 -0.38 -7.44 -32.56
N PRO A 20 0.92 -7.55 -32.22
CA PRO A 20 1.34 -7.91 -30.88
C PRO A 20 0.95 -6.87 -29.83
N LYS A 21 0.80 -5.58 -30.20
CA LYS A 21 0.37 -4.53 -29.27
C LYS A 21 -1.10 -4.66 -28.92
N LYS A 22 -1.96 -5.03 -29.88
CA LYS A 22 -3.38 -5.32 -29.62
C LYS A 22 -3.55 -6.59 -28.78
N ALA A 23 -2.76 -7.62 -29.04
CA ALA A 23 -2.77 -8.84 -28.24
C ALA A 23 -2.41 -8.54 -26.77
N LEU A 24 -1.36 -7.74 -26.54
CA LEU A 24 -0.96 -7.29 -25.21
C LEU A 24 -2.08 -6.48 -24.53
N LYS A 25 -2.65 -5.46 -25.17
CA LYS A 25 -3.77 -4.68 -24.62
C LYS A 25 -4.95 -5.57 -24.22
N ARG A 26 -5.32 -6.53 -25.08
CA ARG A 26 -6.40 -7.48 -24.79
C ARG A 26 -6.09 -8.33 -23.56
N LYS A 27 -4.86 -8.82 -23.42
CA LYS A 27 -4.42 -9.60 -22.25
C LYS A 27 -4.47 -8.78 -20.97
N LEU A 28 -4.02 -7.54 -20.99
CA LEU A 28 -4.14 -6.63 -19.85
C LEU A 28 -5.61 -6.31 -19.51
N GLN A 29 -6.48 -6.19 -20.51
CA GLN A 29 -7.92 -6.02 -20.24
C GLN A 29 -8.55 -7.26 -19.61
N ILE A 30 -8.11 -8.46 -20.00
CA ILE A 30 -8.51 -9.71 -19.36
C ILE A 30 -8.08 -9.70 -17.89
N LEU A 31 -6.85 -9.26 -17.59
CA LEU A 31 -6.38 -9.07 -16.21
C LEU A 31 -7.31 -8.15 -15.42
N LEU A 32 -7.62 -6.94 -15.90
CA LEU A 32 -8.53 -6.03 -15.18
C LEU A 32 -9.90 -6.64 -14.92
N ASN A 33 -10.44 -7.36 -15.89
CA ASN A 33 -11.73 -8.04 -15.75
C ASN A 33 -11.66 -9.22 -14.77
N ALA A 34 -10.55 -9.95 -14.74
CA ALA A 34 -10.30 -11.05 -13.81
C ALA A 34 -10.17 -10.53 -12.38
N VAL A 35 -9.44 -9.42 -12.20
CA VAL A 35 -9.35 -8.69 -10.94
C VAL A 35 -10.74 -8.29 -10.48
N ASP A 36 -11.53 -7.58 -11.31
CA ASP A 36 -12.91 -7.15 -10.97
C ASP A 36 -13.78 -8.32 -10.46
N LYS A 37 -13.73 -9.45 -11.17
CA LYS A 37 -14.54 -10.64 -10.88
C LYS A 37 -13.99 -11.51 -9.76
N GLY A 38 -12.76 -11.29 -9.29
CA GLY A 38 -12.15 -12.12 -8.26
C GLY A 38 -11.65 -13.49 -8.77
N VAL A 39 -11.33 -13.62 -10.06
CA VAL A 39 -10.88 -14.88 -10.66
C VAL A 39 -9.36 -14.94 -10.68
N ILE A 40 -8.76 -15.49 -9.62
CA ILE A 40 -7.29 -15.50 -9.45
C ILE A 40 -6.56 -16.35 -10.50
N GLU A 41 -7.18 -17.43 -10.98
CA GLU A 41 -6.56 -18.29 -12.00
C GLU A 41 -6.40 -17.54 -13.33
N ASP A 42 -7.40 -16.76 -13.75
CA ASP A 42 -7.30 -15.88 -14.93
C ASP A 42 -6.20 -14.80 -14.75
N VAL A 43 -6.00 -14.32 -13.51
CA VAL A 43 -4.88 -13.40 -13.18
C VAL A 43 -3.55 -14.10 -13.39
N LYS A 44 -3.37 -15.31 -12.85
CA LYS A 44 -2.16 -16.12 -13.00
C LYS A 44 -1.87 -16.41 -14.48
N ASP A 45 -2.88 -16.83 -15.23
CA ASP A 45 -2.77 -17.13 -16.67
C ASP A 45 -2.26 -15.93 -17.47
N VAL A 46 -2.70 -14.71 -17.14
CA VAL A 46 -2.21 -13.49 -17.81
C VAL A 46 -0.75 -13.19 -17.43
N ILE A 47 -0.38 -13.35 -16.16
CA ILE A 47 0.99 -13.12 -15.68
C ILE A 47 1.94 -14.14 -16.31
N GLU A 48 1.61 -15.43 -16.27
CA GLU A 48 2.42 -16.49 -16.89
C GLU A 48 2.58 -16.25 -18.39
N TRP A 49 1.51 -15.86 -19.09
CA TRP A 49 1.58 -15.48 -20.50
C TRP A 49 2.51 -14.28 -20.74
N PHE A 50 2.47 -13.27 -19.86
CA PHE A 50 3.32 -12.09 -20.00
C PHE A 50 4.79 -12.43 -19.75
N GLU A 51 5.07 -13.23 -18.72
CA GLU A 51 6.42 -13.63 -18.31
C GLU A 51 7.06 -14.64 -19.27
N HIS A 52 6.27 -15.44 -19.98
CA HIS A 52 6.76 -16.36 -21.01
C HIS A 52 7.59 -15.66 -22.10
N ASP A 53 7.23 -14.41 -22.46
CA ASP A 53 7.98 -13.57 -23.41
C ASP A 53 8.22 -12.17 -22.79
N LEU A 54 8.79 -12.17 -21.58
CA LEU A 54 8.95 -10.98 -20.74
C LEU A 54 9.62 -9.80 -21.46
N LEU A 55 10.73 -10.05 -22.16
CA LEU A 55 11.51 -8.99 -22.80
C LEU A 55 10.70 -8.29 -23.90
N ARG A 56 10.05 -9.08 -24.76
CA ARG A 56 9.21 -8.55 -25.84
C ARG A 56 8.00 -7.82 -25.28
N ASN A 57 7.32 -8.39 -24.29
CA ASN A 57 6.12 -7.79 -23.70
C ASN A 57 6.44 -6.47 -22.99
N LYS A 58 7.58 -6.36 -22.30
CA LYS A 58 8.08 -5.08 -21.75
C LYS A 58 8.33 -4.04 -22.84
N GLN A 59 8.97 -4.42 -23.95
CA GLN A 59 9.21 -3.51 -25.06
C GLN A 59 7.89 -3.02 -25.69
N LEU A 60 6.95 -3.93 -25.93
CA LEU A 60 5.63 -3.59 -26.46
C LEU A 60 4.86 -2.66 -25.53
N LEU A 61 4.99 -2.85 -24.22
CA LEU A 61 4.36 -2.01 -23.22
C LEU A 61 4.96 -0.60 -23.20
N ALA A 62 6.29 -0.48 -23.21
CA ALA A 62 6.98 0.80 -23.28
C ALA A 62 6.62 1.59 -24.54
N ASP A 63 6.54 0.92 -25.69
CA ASP A 63 6.06 1.52 -26.93
C ASP A 63 4.61 2.03 -26.80
N LEU A 64 3.73 1.28 -26.13
CA LEU A 64 2.33 1.65 -25.95
C LEU A 64 2.19 2.90 -25.08
N TYR A 65 2.90 2.97 -23.96
CA TYR A 65 2.94 4.16 -23.12
C TYR A 65 3.48 5.37 -23.89
N THR A 66 4.56 5.19 -24.68
CA THR A 66 5.14 6.28 -25.49
C THR A 66 4.15 6.82 -26.53
N LEU A 67 3.49 5.93 -27.29
CA LEU A 67 2.49 6.31 -28.30
C LEU A 67 1.27 7.04 -27.72
N GLU A 68 0.87 6.69 -26.50
CA GLU A 68 -0.25 7.34 -25.82
C GLU A 68 0.13 8.72 -25.30
N ASN A 69 1.36 8.89 -24.83
CA ASN A 69 1.88 10.21 -24.43
C ASN A 69 1.93 11.18 -25.62
N GLU A 70 2.38 10.72 -26.80
CA GLU A 70 2.39 11.53 -28.03
C GLU A 70 0.98 11.96 -28.45
N ARG A 71 -0.02 11.10 -28.26
CA ARG A 71 -1.43 11.42 -28.57
C ARG A 71 -2.03 12.41 -27.56
N ASN A 72 -1.74 12.23 -26.28
CA ASN A 72 -2.30 13.03 -25.20
C ASN A 72 -1.59 14.38 -25.00
N GLY A 73 -0.41 14.59 -25.60
CA GLY A 73 0.28 15.89 -25.63
C GLY A 73 -0.51 17.02 -26.30
N ASN A 74 -1.59 16.68 -27.02
CA ASN A 74 -2.47 17.65 -27.69
C ASN A 74 -3.75 17.98 -26.90
N GLU A 75 -4.15 17.21 -25.89
CA GLU A 75 -5.40 17.41 -25.12
C GLU A 75 -5.27 16.85 -23.69
N ARG A 76 -4.80 17.65 -22.71
CA ARG A 76 -4.85 17.29 -21.28
C ARG A 76 -5.62 18.34 -20.48
N ASN A 77 -6.95 18.26 -20.55
CA ASN A 77 -7.86 18.85 -19.57
C ASN A 77 -8.97 17.83 -19.28
N GLY A 78 -8.83 17.02 -18.23
CA GLY A 78 -9.89 16.14 -17.74
C GLY A 78 -9.39 14.89 -17.03
N ASN A 79 -9.87 14.68 -15.80
CA ASN A 79 -9.50 13.57 -14.89
C ASN A 79 -10.10 12.20 -15.28
N GLU A 80 -10.40 11.96 -16.56
CA GLU A 80 -11.00 10.71 -17.04
C GLU A 80 -10.11 10.07 -18.10
N ARG A 81 -9.45 8.96 -17.74
CA ARG A 81 -8.72 8.11 -18.68
C ARG A 81 -9.71 7.48 -19.65
N ASN A 82 -9.54 7.73 -20.94
CA ASN A 82 -10.37 7.11 -21.96
C ASN A 82 -10.11 5.59 -21.99
N GLY A 83 -11.13 4.77 -22.26
CA GLY A 83 -11.04 3.29 -22.30
C GLY A 83 -10.15 2.70 -23.42
N ASN A 84 -9.27 3.52 -24.00
CA ASN A 84 -8.30 3.17 -25.02
C ASN A 84 -6.84 3.26 -24.51
N GLU A 85 -6.64 3.79 -23.30
CA GLU A 85 -5.34 3.90 -22.64
C GLU A 85 -4.81 2.53 -22.20
N CYS A 86 -3.49 2.40 -22.19
CA CYS A 86 -2.79 1.22 -21.76
C CYS A 86 -2.85 1.11 -20.25
N ILE A 87 -3.16 -0.09 -19.77
CA ILE A 87 -3.38 -0.39 -18.37
C ILE A 87 -2.06 -0.23 -17.61
N THR A 88 -2.10 0.46 -16.47
CA THR A 88 -0.98 0.65 -15.56
C THR A 88 -1.14 -0.14 -14.26
N GLU A 89 -0.07 -0.20 -13.47
CA GLU A 89 -0.09 -0.75 -12.11
C GLU A 89 -1.26 -0.17 -11.29
N HIS A 90 -1.41 1.15 -11.31
CA HIS A 90 -2.41 1.83 -10.50
C HIS A 90 -3.84 1.50 -10.94
N ASP A 91 -4.09 1.27 -12.23
CA ASP A 91 -5.41 0.84 -12.71
C ASP A 91 -5.77 -0.53 -12.12
N VAL A 92 -4.83 -1.46 -12.08
CA VAL A 92 -5.00 -2.80 -11.50
C VAL A 92 -5.25 -2.70 -9.99
N ILE A 93 -4.45 -1.90 -9.27
CA ILE A 93 -4.60 -1.68 -7.83
C ILE A 93 -5.95 -1.04 -7.49
N ILE A 94 -6.33 0.03 -8.21
CA ILE A 94 -7.62 0.71 -8.05
C ILE A 94 -8.76 -0.27 -8.27
N LYS A 95 -8.67 -1.10 -9.31
CA LYS A 95 -9.70 -2.09 -9.63
C LYS A 95 -9.83 -3.15 -8.54
N ALA A 96 -8.71 -3.64 -8.01
CA ALA A 96 -8.72 -4.58 -6.89
C ALA A 96 -9.38 -3.97 -5.64
N CYS A 97 -9.05 -2.71 -5.31
CA CYS A 97 -9.64 -1.99 -4.19
C CYS A 97 -11.14 -1.73 -4.37
N GLU A 98 -11.55 -1.31 -5.56
CA GLU A 98 -12.96 -1.09 -5.92
C GLU A 98 -13.81 -2.35 -5.73
N ALA A 99 -13.28 -3.51 -6.16
CA ALA A 99 -13.94 -4.80 -6.10
C ALA A 99 -13.69 -5.58 -4.80
N LYS A 100 -12.94 -5.01 -3.83
CA LYS A 100 -12.59 -5.65 -2.54
C LYS A 100 -11.81 -6.98 -2.68
N GLN A 101 -10.92 -7.05 -3.66
CA GLN A 101 -10.24 -8.30 -4.05
C GLN A 101 -8.91 -8.47 -3.31
N LYS A 102 -8.97 -8.58 -1.98
CA LYS A 102 -7.78 -8.61 -1.10
C LYS A 102 -6.78 -9.72 -1.44
N ASN A 103 -7.24 -10.91 -1.82
CA ASN A 103 -6.38 -12.05 -2.11
C ASN A 103 -5.61 -11.85 -3.43
N ILE A 104 -6.27 -11.28 -4.44
CA ILE A 104 -5.64 -10.94 -5.72
C ILE A 104 -4.66 -9.80 -5.52
N LEU A 105 -5.03 -8.76 -4.75
CA LEU A 105 -4.11 -7.67 -4.45
C LEU A 105 -2.87 -8.18 -3.69
N TYR A 106 -3.05 -9.06 -2.70
CA TYR A 106 -1.94 -9.68 -1.98
C TYR A 106 -1.01 -10.45 -2.92
N TYR A 107 -1.57 -11.33 -3.77
CA TYR A 107 -0.82 -12.09 -4.77
C TYR A 107 0.00 -11.15 -5.68
N LEU A 108 -0.63 -10.12 -6.25
CA LEU A 108 0.02 -9.17 -7.14
C LEU A 108 1.14 -8.37 -6.47
N LEU A 109 0.95 -7.94 -5.21
CA LEU A 109 1.91 -7.09 -4.49
C LEU A 109 3.05 -7.87 -3.82
N LYS A 110 2.83 -9.13 -3.43
CA LYS A 110 3.76 -9.88 -2.55
C LYS A 110 4.31 -11.16 -3.16
N GLU A 111 3.59 -11.76 -4.12
CA GLU A 111 4.00 -13.05 -4.72
C GLU A 111 4.51 -12.89 -6.15
N THR A 112 4.41 -11.70 -6.76
CA THR A 112 4.82 -11.44 -8.14
C THR A 112 5.56 -10.11 -8.28
N HIS A 113 6.31 -9.95 -9.38
CA HIS A 113 6.89 -8.66 -9.81
C HIS A 113 6.09 -7.99 -10.94
N PHE A 114 4.89 -8.50 -11.21
CA PHE A 114 4.16 -8.15 -12.42
C PHE A 114 3.74 -6.67 -12.45
N LEU A 115 3.35 -6.12 -11.30
CA LEU A 115 2.98 -4.71 -11.17
C LEU A 115 4.15 -3.76 -11.48
N ASP A 116 5.38 -4.13 -11.13
CA ASP A 116 6.58 -3.34 -11.43
C ASP A 116 6.81 -3.19 -12.95
N TYR A 117 6.25 -4.11 -13.74
CA TYR A 117 6.33 -4.04 -15.20
C TYR A 117 5.31 -3.08 -15.79
N LEU A 118 4.22 -2.77 -15.07
CA LEU A 118 3.12 -1.91 -15.53
C LEU A 118 3.27 -0.43 -15.12
N VAL A 119 4.49 -0.01 -14.77
CA VAL A 119 4.78 1.37 -14.43
C VAL A 119 4.94 2.19 -15.71
N ASP A 120 4.06 3.18 -15.91
CA ASP A 120 4.22 4.17 -16.96
C ASP A 120 5.11 5.33 -16.45
N PRO A 121 6.35 5.46 -16.94
CA PRO A 121 7.32 6.43 -16.44
C PRO A 121 6.97 7.88 -16.82
N SER A 122 6.00 8.12 -17.71
CA SER A 122 5.60 9.48 -18.09
C SER A 122 4.61 10.13 -17.14
N VAL A 123 4.00 9.32 -16.25
CA VAL A 123 2.96 9.78 -15.34
C VAL A 123 3.59 10.71 -14.31
N SER A 124 3.01 11.89 -14.14
CA SER A 124 3.52 12.87 -13.17
C SER A 124 3.31 12.38 -11.73
N GLU A 125 4.17 12.81 -10.81
CA GLU A 125 4.03 12.47 -9.39
C GLU A 125 2.67 12.91 -8.82
N THR A 126 2.09 14.00 -9.33
CA THR A 126 0.76 14.46 -8.93
C THR A 126 -0.34 13.49 -9.36
N GLU A 127 -0.24 12.93 -10.57
CA GLU A 127 -1.19 11.94 -11.05
C GLU A 127 -1.03 10.61 -10.29
N VAL A 128 0.21 10.16 -10.06
CA VAL A 128 0.50 9.00 -9.20
C VAL A 128 -0.13 9.20 -7.81
N HIS A 129 0.06 10.36 -7.19
CA HIS A 129 -0.53 10.68 -5.89
C HIS A 129 -2.06 10.57 -5.90
N ASN A 130 -2.72 11.13 -6.92
CA ASN A 130 -4.17 11.07 -7.06
C ASN A 130 -4.68 9.64 -7.26
N GLN A 131 -3.97 8.83 -8.04
CA GLN A 131 -4.32 7.43 -8.27
C GLN A 131 -4.17 6.58 -6.99
N ARG A 132 -3.07 6.76 -6.26
CA ARG A 132 -2.86 6.11 -4.95
C ARG A 132 -3.92 6.53 -3.93
N LYS A 133 -4.25 7.82 -3.90
CA LYS A 133 -5.31 8.36 -3.04
C LYS A 133 -6.64 7.68 -3.37
N LYS A 134 -6.99 7.60 -4.65
CA LYS A 134 -8.21 6.95 -5.13
C LYS A 134 -8.28 5.48 -4.70
N ALA A 135 -7.17 4.73 -4.79
CA ALA A 135 -7.11 3.36 -4.32
C ALA A 135 -7.40 3.22 -2.82
N ILE A 136 -6.76 4.04 -1.97
CA ILE A 136 -7.03 4.08 -0.52
C ILE A 136 -8.50 4.41 -0.25
N GLU A 137 -9.03 5.46 -0.88
CA GLU A 137 -10.41 5.88 -0.68
C GLU A 137 -11.42 4.79 -1.05
N LEU A 138 -11.18 4.07 -2.15
CA LEU A 138 -12.03 2.96 -2.57
C LEU A 138 -11.96 1.80 -1.58
N ALA A 139 -10.77 1.42 -1.12
CA ALA A 139 -10.63 0.38 -0.09
C ALA A 139 -11.36 0.75 1.22
N LEU A 140 -11.27 2.01 1.65
CA LEU A 140 -12.00 2.52 2.82
C LEU A 140 -13.52 2.50 2.63
N ARG A 141 -14.02 2.90 1.45
CA ARG A 141 -15.46 2.84 1.11
C ARG A 141 -15.99 1.41 1.05
N ARG A 142 -15.11 0.41 0.88
CA ARG A 142 -15.46 -1.02 0.84
C ARG A 142 -15.23 -1.73 2.18
N ASP A 143 -14.95 -1.02 3.25
CA ASP A 143 -14.58 -1.59 4.56
C ASP A 143 -13.44 -2.62 4.44
N ALA A 144 -12.43 -2.29 3.65
CA ALA A 144 -11.32 -3.17 3.30
C ALA A 144 -9.99 -2.62 3.83
N PHE A 145 -9.93 -2.29 5.14
CA PHE A 145 -8.74 -1.67 5.75
C PHE A 145 -7.45 -2.47 5.50
N CYS A 146 -7.51 -3.81 5.55
CA CYS A 146 -6.36 -4.67 5.25
C CYS A 146 -5.70 -4.38 3.89
N MET A 147 -6.47 -3.91 2.89
CA MET A 147 -5.92 -3.51 1.60
C MET A 147 -5.18 -2.17 1.69
N VAL A 148 -5.64 -1.24 2.53
CA VAL A 148 -4.91 0.01 2.84
C VAL A 148 -3.56 -0.32 3.49
N GLU A 149 -3.51 -1.30 4.40
CA GLU A 149 -2.25 -1.75 5.01
C GLU A 149 -1.30 -2.35 3.96
N MET A 150 -1.80 -3.22 3.09
CA MET A 150 -0.99 -3.80 2.01
C MET A 150 -0.39 -2.73 1.10
N LEU A 151 -1.18 -1.71 0.74
CA LEU A 151 -0.74 -0.60 -0.09
C LEU A 151 0.27 0.30 0.61
N TYR A 152 0.05 0.58 1.90
CA TYR A 152 1.00 1.31 2.72
C TYR A 152 2.36 0.60 2.72
N ASP A 153 2.37 -0.71 2.97
CA ASP A 153 3.59 -1.52 2.97
C ASP A 153 4.26 -1.55 1.58
N HIS A 154 3.48 -1.71 0.51
CA HIS A 154 3.97 -1.71 -0.88
C HIS A 154 4.64 -0.38 -1.25
N TRP A 155 4.05 0.73 -0.83
CA TRP A 155 4.58 2.07 -1.10
C TRP A 155 5.64 2.53 -0.09
N CYS A 156 6.32 1.59 0.56
CA CYS A 156 7.45 1.78 1.49
C CYS A 156 7.07 2.29 2.89
N GLY A 157 5.85 2.01 3.36
CA GLY A 157 5.40 2.44 4.69
C GLY A 157 5.85 1.54 5.85
N ASN A 158 6.10 0.26 5.60
CA ASN A 158 6.47 -0.71 6.63
C ASN A 158 7.89 -1.21 6.43
N LEU A 159 8.91 -0.46 6.84
CA LEU A 159 10.27 -0.99 6.85
C LEU A 159 11.17 -0.47 7.97
N PHE A 160 12.04 -1.40 8.33
CA PHE A 160 12.99 -1.46 9.41
C PHE A 160 14.30 -0.73 9.06
N TRP A 161 14.31 0.58 9.28
CA TRP A 161 15.34 1.45 9.88
C TRP A 161 16.84 1.43 9.54
N ILE A 162 17.30 0.93 8.39
CA ILE A 162 18.58 1.42 7.82
C ILE A 162 18.45 1.59 6.29
N GLY A 163 18.50 2.85 5.81
CA GLY A 163 18.59 3.18 4.39
C GLY A 163 17.31 3.67 3.71
N HIS A 164 16.34 4.21 4.45
CA HIS A 164 15.08 4.67 3.87
C HIS A 164 15.11 6.09 3.33
N ASP A 165 14.38 6.26 2.24
CA ASP A 165 14.17 7.52 1.57
C ASP A 165 13.07 8.31 2.30
N ILE A 166 13.48 9.31 3.08
CA ILE A 166 12.57 10.18 3.83
C ILE A 166 11.49 10.82 2.93
N LEU A 167 11.80 11.07 1.65
CA LEU A 167 10.85 11.65 0.71
C LEU A 167 9.67 10.71 0.45
N LYS A 168 9.89 9.39 0.47
CA LYS A 168 8.81 8.40 0.33
C LYS A 168 7.88 8.40 1.53
N LEU A 169 8.44 8.49 2.76
CA LEU A 169 7.64 8.58 3.98
C LEU A 169 6.83 9.89 4.02
N GLU A 170 7.42 11.01 3.61
CA GLU A 170 6.72 12.30 3.52
C GLU A 170 5.64 12.30 2.43
N ALA A 171 5.87 11.62 1.30
CA ALA A 171 4.84 11.42 0.28
C ALA A 171 3.67 10.56 0.81
N LEU A 172 3.96 9.50 1.57
CA LEU A 172 2.95 8.68 2.25
C LEU A 172 2.16 9.48 3.29
N GLU A 173 2.83 10.35 4.05
CA GLU A 173 2.19 11.23 5.03
C GLU A 173 1.16 12.15 4.38
N LYS A 174 1.55 12.78 3.26
CA LYS A 174 0.64 13.61 2.47
C LYS A 174 -0.54 12.80 1.94
N LEU A 175 -0.26 11.61 1.40
CA LEU A 175 -1.27 10.70 0.86
C LEU A 175 -2.30 10.30 1.92
N LEU A 176 -1.85 9.90 3.12
CA LEU A 176 -2.73 9.53 4.23
C LEU A 176 -3.56 10.72 4.74
N LYS A 177 -2.97 11.92 4.81
CA LYS A 177 -3.70 13.15 5.16
C LYS A 177 -4.79 13.48 4.14
N ASP A 178 -4.48 13.36 2.85
CA ASP A 178 -5.41 13.71 1.78
C ASP A 178 -6.60 12.73 1.67
N ALA A 179 -6.42 11.46 2.06
CA ALA A 179 -7.48 10.45 2.10
C ALA A 179 -8.25 10.39 3.44
N LYS A 180 -7.78 11.11 4.48
CA LYS A 180 -8.32 11.10 5.85
C LYS A 180 -9.83 11.36 5.91
N GLN A 181 -10.33 12.32 5.14
CA GLN A 181 -11.76 12.64 5.11
C GLN A 181 -12.64 11.46 4.71
N THR A 182 -12.14 10.55 3.86
CA THR A 182 -12.90 9.35 3.47
C THR A 182 -12.99 8.36 4.64
N ALA A 183 -11.91 8.21 5.42
CA ALA A 183 -11.92 7.38 6.63
C ALA A 183 -12.86 7.95 7.70
N GLU A 184 -12.79 9.26 7.96
CA GLU A 184 -13.64 9.96 8.95
C GLU A 184 -15.14 9.87 8.60
N LYS A 185 -15.49 9.91 7.31
CA LYS A 185 -16.87 9.84 6.83
C LYS A 185 -17.47 8.43 6.90
N ASN A 186 -16.68 7.38 7.10
CA ASN A 186 -17.20 6.03 7.23
C ASN A 186 -17.72 5.79 8.67
N LYS A 187 -18.87 6.43 8.96
CA LYS A 187 -19.51 6.47 10.29
C LYS A 187 -20.02 5.12 10.79
N HIS A 188 -20.12 4.12 9.91
CA HIS A 188 -20.64 2.80 10.26
C HIS A 188 -19.56 1.85 10.78
N ASN A 189 -18.28 2.21 10.62
CA ASN A 189 -17.14 1.37 10.98
C ASN A 189 -16.07 2.18 11.72
N GLN A 190 -16.34 2.49 12.98
CA GLN A 190 -15.41 3.23 13.85
C GLN A 190 -14.05 2.53 13.97
N GLN A 191 -14.02 1.20 13.94
CA GLN A 191 -12.78 0.43 13.95
C GLN A 191 -11.89 0.75 12.75
N MET A 192 -12.47 0.96 11.58
CA MET A 192 -11.71 1.36 10.40
C MET A 192 -11.10 2.75 10.56
N TRP A 193 -11.86 3.69 11.13
CA TRP A 193 -11.35 5.03 11.44
C TRP A 193 -10.17 4.98 12.42
N ILE A 194 -10.32 4.19 13.49
CA ILE A 194 -9.26 3.94 14.48
C ILE A 194 -8.01 3.36 13.82
N ASN A 195 -8.18 2.30 13.03
CA ASN A 195 -7.08 1.64 12.34
C ASN A 195 -6.35 2.60 11.40
N TYR A 196 -7.10 3.41 10.64
CA TYR A 196 -6.54 4.41 9.73
C TYR A 196 -5.79 5.52 10.47
N HIS A 197 -6.35 5.98 11.60
CA HIS A 197 -5.67 6.94 12.47
C HIS A 197 -4.36 6.37 13.00
N CYS A 198 -4.37 5.14 13.53
CA CYS A 198 -3.17 4.47 14.04
C CYS A 198 -2.09 4.31 12.97
N LEU A 199 -2.47 3.95 11.74
CA LEU A 199 -1.54 3.87 10.61
C LEU A 199 -0.92 5.24 10.27
N THR A 200 -1.73 6.30 10.31
CA THR A 200 -1.26 7.67 10.05
C THR A 200 -0.27 8.12 11.13
N GLU A 201 -0.61 7.92 12.40
CA GLU A 201 0.25 8.26 13.53
C GLU A 201 1.55 7.43 13.51
N PHE A 202 1.49 6.16 13.11
CA PHE A 202 2.67 5.34 12.90
C PHE A 202 3.61 5.93 11.85
N ASN A 203 3.06 6.39 10.72
CA ASN A 203 3.86 7.05 9.68
C ASN A 203 4.50 8.36 10.18
N THR A 204 3.74 9.17 10.93
CA THR A 204 4.25 10.41 11.53
C THR A 204 5.39 10.14 12.51
N PHE A 205 5.23 9.13 13.38
CA PHE A 205 6.28 8.68 14.28
C PHE A 205 7.55 8.30 13.52
N GLN A 206 7.41 7.54 12.42
CA GLN A 206 8.55 7.17 11.60
C GLN A 206 9.26 8.40 11.01
N ILE A 207 8.54 9.40 10.51
CA ILE A 207 9.16 10.61 9.97
C ILE A 207 9.94 11.39 11.05
N GLU A 208 9.32 11.58 12.22
CA GLU A 208 9.94 12.34 13.33
C GLU A 208 11.22 11.66 13.81
N LEU A 209 11.18 10.33 13.93
CA LEU A 209 12.33 9.52 14.29
C LEU A 209 13.47 9.64 13.26
N HIS A 210 13.17 9.60 11.96
CA HIS A 210 14.18 9.68 10.90
C HIS A 210 14.91 11.02 10.93
N LYS A 211 14.13 12.11 11.06
CA LYS A 211 14.68 13.47 11.10
C LYS A 211 15.64 13.63 12.26
N LYS A 212 15.27 13.13 13.45
CA LYS A 212 16.11 13.19 14.64
C LYS A 212 17.41 12.40 14.51
N LEU A 213 17.35 11.15 14.05
CA LEU A 213 18.54 10.33 13.81
C LEU A 213 19.47 10.94 12.76
N SER A 214 18.91 11.58 11.73
CA SER A 214 19.69 12.25 10.67
C SER A 214 20.36 13.53 11.15
N GLU A 215 19.70 14.34 11.97
CA GLU A 215 20.26 15.56 12.57
C GLU A 215 21.50 15.26 13.42
N GLU A 216 21.42 14.23 14.28
CA GLU A 216 22.51 13.84 15.16
C GLU A 216 23.73 13.29 14.41
N SER A 217 23.52 12.68 13.23
CA SER A 217 24.61 12.21 12.36
C SER A 217 25.36 13.34 11.63
N ARG A 218 24.73 14.51 11.45
CA ARG A 218 25.30 15.64 10.68
C ARG A 218 26.11 16.61 11.53
N GLU A 219 25.75 16.79 12.81
CA GLU A 219 26.34 17.85 13.63
C GLU A 219 27.67 17.48 14.29
N ASN A 220 28.04 16.20 14.38
CA ASN A 220 29.37 15.78 14.84
C ASN A 220 29.69 14.38 14.31
N PRO A 221 30.74 14.16 13.49
CA PRO A 221 31.31 12.83 13.34
C PRO A 221 32.35 12.64 14.47
N PRO A 222 32.04 11.93 15.57
CA PRO A 222 32.94 11.87 16.71
C PRO A 222 33.86 10.66 16.60
N LYS A 223 35.04 10.79 17.21
CA LYS A 223 36.08 9.76 17.25
C LYS A 223 35.80 8.62 18.24
N ASP A 224 34.66 8.62 18.95
CA ASP A 224 34.30 7.68 20.01
C ASP A 224 32.78 7.35 20.05
N ASN A 225 32.39 6.33 20.82
CA ASN A 225 31.02 5.77 20.95
C ASN A 225 29.93 6.73 21.52
N THR A 226 30.26 8.00 21.80
CA THR A 226 29.37 9.05 22.32
C THR A 226 28.14 9.43 21.47
N PRO A 227 28.16 9.48 20.11
CA PRO A 227 26.99 9.87 19.32
C PRO A 227 25.86 8.82 19.37
N LYS A 228 26.21 7.55 19.57
CA LYS A 228 25.24 6.44 19.62
C LYS A 228 24.37 6.49 20.88
N ALA A 229 24.93 6.94 22.00
CA ALA A 229 24.17 7.14 23.24
C ALA A 229 23.20 8.33 23.11
N THR A 230 23.59 9.39 22.41
CA THR A 230 22.74 10.55 22.10
C THR A 230 21.57 10.15 21.19
N SER A 231 21.84 9.35 20.14
CA SER A 231 20.78 8.84 19.27
C SER A 231 19.79 7.91 19.94
N LEU A 232 20.27 7.05 20.85
CA LEU A 232 19.39 6.23 21.67
C LEU A 232 18.51 7.08 22.59
N ALA A 233 19.06 8.13 23.21
CA ALA A 233 18.31 9.06 24.04
C ALA A 233 17.24 9.82 23.23
N GLY A 234 17.59 10.28 22.02
CA GLY A 234 16.66 10.93 21.09
C GLY A 234 15.49 10.01 20.69
N VAL A 235 15.78 8.75 20.34
CA VAL A 235 14.73 7.73 20.05
C VAL A 235 13.81 7.53 21.26
N LEU A 236 14.37 7.38 22.45
CA LEU A 236 13.62 7.17 23.69
C LEU A 236 12.77 8.39 24.06
N ASP A 237 13.26 9.61 23.83
CA ASP A 237 12.51 10.84 24.09
C ASP A 237 11.32 11.00 23.15
N ILE A 238 11.48 10.71 21.85
CA ILE A 238 10.36 10.70 20.89
C ILE A 238 9.33 9.65 21.34
N TYR A 239 9.77 8.43 21.61
CA TYR A 239 8.87 7.36 22.06
C TYR A 239 8.14 7.73 23.37
N ASN A 240 8.83 8.34 24.33
CA ASN A 240 8.22 8.81 25.58
C ASN A 240 7.18 9.91 25.33
N GLN A 241 7.41 10.82 24.38
CA GLN A 241 6.42 11.84 24.00
C GLN A 241 5.19 11.21 23.33
N TYR A 242 5.37 10.23 22.46
CA TYR A 242 4.26 9.48 21.85
C TYR A 242 3.47 8.70 22.87
N ASN A 243 4.12 8.02 23.80
CA ASN A 243 3.44 7.25 24.84
C ASN A 243 2.66 8.14 25.83
N LYS A 244 3.06 9.41 25.98
CA LYS A 244 2.36 10.40 26.82
C LYS A 244 1.15 11.05 26.13
N LYS A 245 1.23 11.27 24.81
CA LYS A 245 0.08 11.73 24.02
C LYS A 245 -0.85 10.52 23.87
N ASP A 246 -1.96 10.49 24.62
CA ASP A 246 -2.97 9.45 24.40
C ASP A 246 -3.66 9.70 23.05
N ILE A 247 -3.00 9.29 21.96
CA ILE A 247 -3.47 9.41 20.58
C ILE A 247 -4.46 8.30 20.21
N ARG A 248 -4.91 7.52 21.20
CA ARG A 248 -5.95 6.51 21.02
C ARG A 248 -7.30 7.22 20.95
N LEU A 249 -8.00 7.08 19.84
CA LEU A 249 -9.38 7.54 19.72
C LEU A 249 -10.27 6.66 20.61
N PRO A 250 -11.27 7.15 21.34
CA PRO A 250 -12.19 6.27 22.06
C PRO A 250 -13.06 5.44 21.09
N HIS A 251 -13.38 4.18 21.42
CA HIS A 251 -14.35 3.37 20.68
C HIS A 251 -15.75 3.50 21.33
N ASP A 252 -16.81 3.52 20.53
CA ASP A 252 -18.19 3.73 20.99
C ASP A 252 -18.81 2.48 21.62
N CYS A 253 -18.14 1.32 21.48
CA CYS A 253 -18.58 0.08 22.11
C CYS A 253 -18.20 0.01 23.59
N LYS A 254 -18.59 1.04 24.35
CA LYS A 254 -18.47 1.12 25.80
C LYS A 254 -18.99 -0.13 26.50
N ASN A 255 -19.99 -0.81 25.94
CA ASN A 255 -20.60 -2.01 26.53
C ASN A 255 -19.74 -3.27 26.44
N ILE A 256 -18.97 -3.47 25.36
CA ILE A 256 -18.02 -4.59 25.25
C ILE A 256 -16.78 -4.28 26.10
N GLU A 257 -16.31 -3.04 26.06
CA GLU A 257 -15.23 -2.55 26.91
C GLU A 257 -15.56 -2.72 28.40
N LEU A 258 -16.72 -2.24 28.88
CA LEU A 258 -17.19 -2.40 30.27
C LEU A 258 -17.28 -3.87 30.69
N LYS A 259 -17.76 -4.76 29.81
CA LYS A 259 -17.80 -6.22 30.08
C LYS A 259 -16.41 -6.84 30.14
N MET A 260 -15.45 -6.35 29.36
CA MET A 260 -14.07 -6.79 29.45
C MET A 260 -13.37 -6.27 30.72
N GLN A 261 -13.66 -5.04 31.18
CA GLN A 261 -13.12 -4.46 32.44
C GLN A 261 -13.45 -5.31 33.66
N GLN A 262 -14.65 -5.88 33.69
CA GLN A 262 -15.16 -6.67 34.82
C GLN A 262 -14.44 -8.01 35.01
N ASN A 263 -13.71 -8.51 34.01
CA ASN A 263 -13.07 -9.83 34.03
C ASN A 263 -11.58 -9.79 34.41
N PHE A 264 -11.03 -8.62 34.76
CA PHE A 264 -9.62 -8.47 35.13
C PHE A 264 -9.46 -7.82 36.50
N GLU A 265 -8.72 -8.50 37.38
CA GLU A 265 -8.42 -8.02 38.75
C GLU A 265 -7.37 -6.91 38.77
N ASP A 266 -6.40 -6.92 37.83
CA ASP A 266 -5.37 -5.87 37.72
C ASP A 266 -5.57 -5.00 36.47
N GLN A 267 -6.29 -3.90 36.67
CA GLN A 267 -6.59 -2.89 35.65
C GLN A 267 -5.40 -1.97 35.34
N SER A 268 -4.28 -2.08 36.07
CA SER A 268 -3.11 -1.22 35.90
C SER A 268 -2.03 -1.85 35.00
N SER A 269 -2.06 -3.17 34.84
CA SER A 269 -1.07 -3.93 34.09
C SER A 269 -0.97 -3.54 32.61
N ILE A 270 0.24 -3.65 32.05
CA ILE A 270 0.47 -3.51 30.60
C ILE A 270 -0.38 -4.51 29.82
N TYR A 271 -0.61 -5.72 30.35
CA TYR A 271 -1.43 -6.74 29.70
C TYR A 271 -2.92 -6.40 29.69
N PHE A 272 -3.46 -5.81 30.76
CA PHE A 272 -4.82 -5.28 30.77
C PHE A 272 -4.95 -4.12 29.78
N LYS A 273 -4.05 -3.13 29.85
CA LYS A 273 -3.98 -2.03 28.87
C LYS A 273 -3.82 -2.55 27.44
N ALA A 274 -3.14 -3.69 27.26
CA ALA A 274 -2.98 -4.34 25.98
C ALA A 274 -4.28 -4.97 25.46
N LYS A 275 -4.96 -5.72 26.34
CA LYS A 275 -6.21 -6.39 26.01
C LYS A 275 -7.39 -5.42 25.86
N PHE A 276 -7.36 -4.31 26.59
CA PHE A 276 -8.31 -3.21 26.48
C PHE A 276 -8.21 -2.47 25.14
N ASN A 277 -6.99 -2.42 24.60
CA ASN A 277 -6.65 -1.69 23.40
C ASN A 277 -6.37 -2.61 22.20
N VAL A 278 -6.75 -3.89 22.18
CA VAL A 278 -6.42 -4.83 21.08
C VAL A 278 -6.80 -4.29 19.71
N MET A 279 -7.83 -3.43 19.67
CA MET A 279 -8.27 -2.72 18.48
C MET A 279 -7.37 -1.56 18.04
N TYR A 280 -6.50 -1.05 18.91
CA TYR A 280 -5.50 -0.01 18.66
C TYR A 280 -4.09 -0.59 18.59
N GLU A 281 -3.85 -1.73 19.23
CA GLU A 281 -2.52 -2.22 19.59
C GLU A 281 -1.63 -2.60 18.42
N VAL A 282 -2.13 -3.09 17.28
CA VAL A 282 -1.24 -3.66 16.26
C VAL A 282 -0.19 -2.65 15.80
N TYR A 283 -0.57 -1.39 15.60
CA TYR A 283 0.35 -0.33 15.18
C TYR A 283 1.20 0.22 16.32
N PHE A 284 0.66 0.35 17.53
CA PHE A 284 1.45 0.70 18.70
C PHE A 284 2.47 -0.38 19.06
N ARG A 285 2.13 -1.66 18.86
CA ARG A 285 3.06 -2.78 19.02
C ARG A 285 4.12 -2.81 17.94
N LYS A 286 3.80 -2.39 16.71
CA LYS A 286 4.82 -2.13 15.68
C LYS A 286 5.77 -1.00 16.11
N ILE A 287 5.27 0.08 16.72
CA ILE A 287 6.11 1.13 17.32
C ILE A 287 7.00 0.55 18.43
N ASP A 288 6.42 -0.14 19.41
CA ASP A 288 7.15 -0.75 20.54
C ASP A 288 8.26 -1.69 20.03
N PHE A 289 7.94 -2.53 19.04
CA PHE A 289 8.87 -3.48 18.43
C PHE A 289 10.00 -2.76 17.68
N ASN A 290 9.68 -1.74 16.89
CA ASN A 290 10.66 -0.95 16.15
C ASN A 290 11.61 -0.21 17.11
N VAL A 291 11.07 0.40 18.17
CA VAL A 291 11.87 1.06 19.21
C VAL A 291 12.73 0.04 19.95
N SER A 292 12.19 -1.11 20.32
CA SER A 292 12.94 -2.19 20.99
C SER A 292 14.11 -2.67 20.14
N LEU A 293 13.91 -2.81 18.84
CA LEU A 293 14.95 -3.21 17.92
C LEU A 293 16.03 -2.13 17.71
N LEU A 294 15.65 -0.86 17.63
CA LEU A 294 16.60 0.25 17.61
C LEU A 294 17.46 0.28 18.88
N ILE A 295 16.84 0.03 20.04
CA ILE A 295 17.56 -0.10 21.31
C ILE A 295 18.54 -1.28 21.23
N LEU A 296 18.10 -2.45 20.76
CA LEU A 296 18.95 -3.64 20.63
C LEU A 296 20.12 -3.45 19.68
N GLU A 297 19.91 -2.85 18.50
CA GLU A 297 20.97 -2.56 17.53
C GLU A 297 21.99 -1.59 18.12
N ASN A 298 21.54 -0.49 18.72
CA ASN A 298 22.45 0.47 19.36
C ASN A 298 23.22 -0.13 20.54
N LEU A 299 22.58 -0.96 21.37
CA LEU A 299 23.24 -1.68 22.45
C LEU A 299 24.28 -2.70 21.93
N PHE A 300 24.01 -3.38 20.82
CA PHE A 300 24.96 -4.28 20.17
C PHE A 300 26.21 -3.51 19.70
N TYR A 301 26.04 -2.31 19.14
CA TYR A 301 27.13 -1.45 18.70
C TYR A 301 27.87 -0.71 19.83
N LEU A 302 27.28 -0.58 21.02
CA LEU A 302 27.92 -0.04 22.23
C LEU A 302 28.73 -1.10 22.99
N ARG A 303 28.45 -2.39 22.75
CA ARG A 303 29.18 -3.53 23.35
C ARG A 303 30.50 -3.86 22.62
N ARG A 304 30.70 -3.34 21.41
CA ARG A 304 31.95 -3.41 20.63
C ARG A 304 32.79 -2.16 20.86
#